data_AF-A0A387HHH1-F1
#
_entry.id   AF-A0A387HHH1-F1
#
_cell.length_a   1.000
_cell.length_b   1.000
_cell.length_c   1.000
_cell.angle_alpha   90.00
_cell.angle_beta   90.00
_cell.angle_gamma   90.00
#
_symmetry.space_group_name_H-M   'P 1'
#
loop_
_entity.id
_entity.type
_entity.pdbx_description
1 polymer ?
#
loop_
_entity_poly.entity_id
_entity_poly.type
_entity_poly.pdbx_seq_one_letter_code
_entity_poly.pdbx_strand_id
1 'polypeptide(L)'
;MRKVINKMVSEEDLIRTVATAYGNGWRQVKLYFMCGLPTETDDDVLQIGDMAVNVIAKGREVSGQNDIRCTVSIGGFVPKPHTPFQWAPQLSAEDTDARLTKLRDKIRGDKKYGRSIGFRYHDGKPGIVEGLLSRGDRRVGAVIRAVYEDGGRFDGWREHFSYDRWMACAEKTLPAYGVDVDWYTTRERTYEEVLPWDHLDSGLDKDWLWEDWQDSLDETEVEDCRWTPCFDCGVCPQMDTSIQIGPTGKKLLPLTVVK
;
A
#
# COMPACT_ATOMS: atom_id res chain seq x y z
N MET A 1 -9.50 -4.06 -7.56
CA MET A 1 -8.54 -3.40 -6.64
C MET A 1 -9.06 -2.90 -5.31
N ARG A 2 -10.11 -2.06 -5.22
CA ARG A 2 -10.55 -1.54 -3.90
C ARG A 2 -11.02 -2.64 -2.95
N LYS A 3 -11.72 -3.65 -3.49
CA LYS A 3 -12.13 -4.86 -2.77
C LYS A 3 -10.93 -5.64 -2.26
N VAL A 4 -9.95 -5.91 -3.13
CA VAL A 4 -8.68 -6.57 -2.79
C VAL A 4 -8.04 -5.95 -1.54
N ILE A 5 -8.02 -4.62 -1.40
CA ILE A 5 -7.42 -3.93 -0.24
C ILE A 5 -8.43 -3.57 0.87
N ASN A 6 -9.60 -4.21 0.88
CA ASN A 6 -10.70 -3.96 1.84
C ASN A 6 -11.06 -2.47 2.02
N LYS A 7 -11.05 -1.71 0.90
CA LYS A 7 -11.40 -0.29 0.90
C LYS A 7 -12.84 -0.07 0.42
N MET A 8 -13.74 -0.03 1.40
CA MET A 8 -15.19 0.20 1.28
C MET A 8 -15.56 1.65 0.87
N VAL A 9 -15.00 2.16 -0.23
CA VAL A 9 -15.28 3.49 -0.79
C VAL A 9 -15.41 3.39 -2.30
N SER A 10 -16.60 3.61 -2.84
CA SER A 10 -16.82 3.55 -4.29
C SER A 10 -16.11 4.70 -5.03
N GLU A 11 -15.96 4.57 -6.35
CA GLU A 11 -15.50 5.70 -7.18
C GLU A 11 -16.45 6.89 -7.08
N GLU A 12 -17.76 6.63 -7.03
CA GLU A 12 -18.79 7.68 -6.89
C GLU A 12 -18.62 8.43 -5.57
N ASP A 13 -18.38 7.73 -4.46
CA ASP A 13 -18.14 8.37 -3.15
C ASP A 13 -16.91 9.27 -3.18
N LEU A 14 -15.84 8.83 -3.85
CA LEU A 14 -14.63 9.61 -4.03
C LEU A 14 -14.91 10.86 -4.86
N ILE A 15 -15.56 10.72 -6.02
CA ILE A 15 -15.90 11.85 -6.90
C ILE A 15 -16.81 12.84 -6.16
N ARG A 16 -17.83 12.35 -5.44
CA ARG A 16 -18.75 13.19 -4.66
C ARG A 16 -18.01 13.96 -3.58
N THR A 17 -17.14 13.31 -2.82
CA THR A 17 -16.33 13.95 -1.76
C THR A 17 -15.43 15.05 -2.32
N VAL A 18 -14.75 14.76 -3.43
CA VAL A 18 -13.85 15.72 -4.07
C VAL A 18 -14.63 16.87 -4.71
N ALA A 19 -15.79 16.59 -5.31
CA ALA A 19 -16.68 17.62 -5.86
C ALA A 19 -17.19 18.56 -4.76
N THR A 20 -17.58 18.03 -3.60
CA THR A 20 -17.95 18.85 -2.44
C THR A 20 -16.79 19.75 -2.00
N ALA A 21 -15.56 19.23 -1.92
CA ALA A 21 -14.40 20.04 -1.59
C ALA A 21 -14.22 21.20 -2.59
N TYR A 22 -14.22 20.93 -3.89
CA TYR A 22 -14.08 21.98 -4.91
C TYR A 22 -15.23 22.99 -4.91
N GLY A 23 -16.47 22.55 -4.70
CA GLY A 23 -17.63 23.42 -4.56
C GLY A 23 -17.53 24.38 -3.35
N ASN A 24 -16.76 24.00 -2.33
CA ASN A 24 -16.47 24.84 -1.15
C ASN A 24 -15.18 25.67 -1.30
N GLY A 25 -14.67 25.84 -2.52
CA GLY A 25 -13.58 26.78 -2.82
C GLY A 25 -12.17 26.19 -2.75
N TRP A 26 -12.01 24.91 -2.40
CA TRP A 26 -10.73 24.22 -2.57
C TRP A 26 -10.35 24.19 -4.05
N ARG A 27 -9.05 24.25 -4.37
CA ARG A 27 -8.55 24.27 -5.76
C ARG A 27 -7.68 23.07 -6.11
N GLN A 28 -7.22 22.34 -5.10
CA GLN A 28 -6.35 21.20 -5.29
C GLN A 28 -6.69 20.07 -4.33
N VAL A 29 -6.68 18.84 -4.84
CA VAL A 29 -6.66 17.61 -4.03
C VAL A 29 -5.45 16.76 -4.36
N LYS A 30 -5.07 15.88 -3.44
CA LYS A 30 -4.03 14.87 -3.64
C LYS A 30 -4.63 13.49 -3.37
N LEU A 31 -4.49 12.60 -4.35
CA LEU A 31 -4.93 11.21 -4.29
C LEU A 31 -3.71 10.31 -4.14
N TYR A 32 -3.78 9.35 -3.22
CA TYR A 32 -2.69 8.43 -2.91
C TYR A 32 -3.03 7.03 -3.43
N PHE A 33 -2.09 6.42 -4.13
CA PHE A 33 -2.20 5.10 -4.73
C PHE A 33 -0.95 4.26 -4.45
N MET A 34 -1.12 2.96 -4.60
CA MET A 34 -0.04 1.99 -4.67
C MET A 34 -0.09 1.32 -6.04
N CYS A 35 1.04 0.79 -6.49
CA CYS A 35 1.19 0.04 -7.73
C CYS A 35 1.88 -1.29 -7.40
N GLY A 36 1.41 -2.38 -7.97
CA GLY A 36 1.88 -3.74 -7.67
C GLY A 36 1.10 -4.40 -6.53
N LEU A 37 -0.16 -4.02 -6.34
CA LEU A 37 -1.04 -4.74 -5.44
C LEU A 37 -1.27 -6.18 -5.94
N PRO A 38 -1.59 -7.13 -5.05
CA PRO A 38 -2.01 -8.48 -5.43
C PRO A 38 -3.14 -8.44 -6.46
N THR A 39 -3.09 -9.36 -7.43
CA THR A 39 -4.03 -9.48 -8.57
C THR A 39 -4.11 -8.27 -9.51
N GLU A 40 -3.38 -7.17 -9.24
CA GLU A 40 -3.44 -5.94 -10.04
C GLU A 40 -2.88 -6.13 -11.45
N THR A 41 -3.68 -5.73 -12.44
CA THR A 41 -3.30 -5.71 -13.85
C THR A 41 -2.82 -4.33 -14.30
N ASP A 42 -2.23 -4.25 -15.49
CA ASP A 42 -1.89 -2.96 -16.09
C ASP A 42 -3.13 -2.07 -16.29
N ASP A 43 -4.28 -2.66 -16.64
CA ASP A 43 -5.52 -1.92 -16.86
C ASP A 43 -6.04 -1.29 -15.56
N ASP A 44 -5.89 -1.98 -14.42
CA ASP A 44 -6.20 -1.43 -13.10
C ASP A 44 -5.35 -0.20 -12.77
N VAL A 45 -4.05 -0.26 -13.06
CA VAL A 45 -3.16 0.89 -12.87
C VAL A 45 -3.56 2.05 -13.77
N LEU A 46 -3.94 1.78 -15.02
CA LEU A 46 -4.34 2.82 -15.98
C LEU A 46 -5.68 3.48 -15.62
N GLN A 47 -6.57 2.80 -14.89
CA GLN A 47 -7.82 3.40 -14.38
C GLN A 47 -7.56 4.55 -13.38
N ILE A 48 -6.39 4.59 -12.73
CA ILE A 48 -5.99 5.73 -11.88
C ILE A 48 -5.98 7.04 -12.69
N GLY A 49 -5.53 6.97 -13.94
CA GLY A 49 -5.53 8.11 -14.86
C GLY A 49 -6.94 8.59 -15.19
N ASP A 50 -7.85 7.65 -15.48
CA ASP A 50 -9.25 7.96 -15.80
C ASP A 50 -9.97 8.59 -14.61
N MET A 51 -9.75 8.05 -13.41
CA MET A 51 -10.31 8.63 -12.20
C MET A 51 -9.79 10.05 -11.93
N ALA A 52 -8.49 10.31 -12.17
CA ALA A 52 -7.94 11.65 -12.03
C ALA A 52 -8.57 12.63 -13.04
N VAL A 53 -8.85 12.17 -14.27
CA VAL A 53 -9.59 12.93 -15.29
C VAL A 53 -11.01 13.24 -14.82
N ASN A 54 -11.73 12.23 -14.31
CA ASN A 54 -13.09 12.38 -13.77
C ASN A 54 -13.15 13.39 -12.62
N VAL A 55 -12.16 13.33 -11.72
CA VAL A 55 -11.99 14.29 -10.61
C VAL A 55 -11.82 15.72 -11.12
N ILE A 56 -10.96 15.95 -12.13
CA ILE A 56 -10.79 17.30 -12.70
C ILE A 56 -12.08 17.75 -13.40
N ALA A 57 -12.69 16.89 -14.21
CA ALA A 57 -13.90 17.20 -14.96
C ALA A 57 -15.03 17.62 -14.00
N LYS A 58 -15.28 16.81 -12.97
CA LYS A 58 -16.32 17.11 -11.98
C LYS A 58 -15.97 18.35 -11.16
N GLY A 59 -14.70 18.53 -10.79
CA GLY A 59 -14.26 19.71 -10.07
C GLY A 59 -14.48 21.01 -10.84
N ARG A 60 -14.19 21.03 -12.15
CA ARG A 60 -14.46 22.20 -13.02
C ARG A 60 -15.95 22.48 -13.15
N GLU A 61 -16.77 21.44 -13.26
CA GLU A 61 -18.24 21.54 -13.34
C GLU A 61 -18.82 22.22 -12.08
N VAL A 62 -18.49 21.72 -10.90
CA VAL A 62 -19.09 22.19 -9.64
C VAL A 62 -18.52 23.52 -9.14
N SER A 63 -17.25 23.81 -9.45
CA SER A 63 -16.63 25.09 -9.08
C SER A 63 -16.89 26.21 -10.09
N GLY A 64 -17.26 25.85 -11.33
CA GLY A 64 -17.33 26.79 -12.46
C GLY A 64 -15.97 27.34 -12.90
N GLN A 65 -14.87 26.72 -12.48
CA GLN A 65 -13.52 27.26 -12.59
C GLN A 65 -12.57 26.29 -13.29
N ASN A 66 -11.66 26.82 -14.10
CA ASN A 66 -10.74 26.00 -14.90
C ASN A 66 -9.41 25.66 -14.17
N ASP A 67 -9.13 26.32 -13.05
CA ASP A 67 -7.88 26.22 -12.27
C ASP A 67 -7.84 25.06 -11.27
N ILE A 68 -8.76 24.10 -11.39
CA ILE A 68 -8.82 22.89 -10.58
C ILE A 68 -7.62 21.96 -10.87
N ARG A 69 -7.02 21.41 -9.79
CA ARG A 69 -5.87 20.51 -9.86
C ARG A 69 -6.05 19.24 -9.03
N CYS A 70 -5.56 18.12 -9.56
CA CYS A 70 -5.50 16.85 -8.87
C CYS A 70 -4.05 16.36 -8.90
N THR A 71 -3.51 15.95 -7.77
CA THR A 71 -2.18 15.32 -7.72
C THR A 71 -2.34 13.83 -7.46
N VAL A 72 -1.95 13.01 -8.42
CA VAL A 72 -1.78 11.56 -8.26
C VAL A 72 -0.41 11.33 -7.63
N SER A 73 -0.41 10.73 -6.43
CA SER A 73 0.78 10.33 -5.69
C SER A 73 0.80 8.82 -5.62
N ILE A 74 1.75 8.16 -6.29
CA ILE A 74 1.77 6.71 -6.42
C ILE A 74 3.15 6.13 -6.09
N GLY A 75 3.20 5.04 -5.34
CA GLY A 75 4.43 4.31 -5.03
C GLY A 75 4.26 2.82 -5.26
N GLY A 76 5.36 2.08 -5.35
CA GLY A 76 5.33 0.62 -5.34
C GLY A 76 4.71 0.09 -4.05
N PHE A 77 3.91 -0.96 -4.16
CA PHE A 77 3.36 -1.68 -3.04
C PHE A 77 4.48 -2.45 -2.33
N VAL A 78 4.63 -2.22 -1.02
CA VAL A 78 5.60 -2.94 -0.18
C VAL A 78 4.84 -3.70 0.90
N PRO A 79 4.74 -5.03 0.81
CA PRO A 79 4.13 -5.87 1.85
C PRO A 79 4.73 -5.61 3.24
N LYS A 80 3.88 -5.53 4.26
CA LYS A 80 4.29 -5.22 5.63
C LYS A 80 3.97 -6.37 6.60
N PRO A 81 4.84 -6.63 7.59
CA PRO A 81 4.54 -7.50 8.73
C PRO A 81 3.20 -7.17 9.39
N HIS A 82 2.53 -8.19 9.92
CA HIS A 82 1.26 -8.05 10.64
C HIS A 82 0.14 -7.42 9.82
N THR A 83 0.16 -7.64 8.50
CA THR A 83 -0.92 -7.27 7.60
C THR A 83 -1.35 -8.49 6.79
N PRO A 84 -2.60 -8.53 6.27
CA PRO A 84 -3.05 -9.61 5.40
C PRO A 84 -2.12 -9.80 4.19
N PHE A 85 -1.47 -8.74 3.73
CA PHE A 85 -0.57 -8.84 2.60
C PHE A 85 0.85 -9.30 2.93
N GLN A 86 1.15 -9.71 4.16
CA GLN A 86 2.51 -10.09 4.56
C GLN A 86 3.08 -11.29 3.77
N TRP A 87 2.21 -12.11 3.17
CA TRP A 87 2.59 -13.23 2.29
C TRP A 87 2.74 -12.85 0.83
N ALA A 88 2.26 -11.67 0.43
CA ALA A 88 2.27 -11.25 -0.95
C ALA A 88 3.70 -11.04 -1.47
N PRO A 89 3.98 -11.44 -2.73
CA PRO A 89 5.18 -11.03 -3.42
C PRO A 89 5.13 -9.52 -3.67
N GLN A 90 6.30 -8.88 -3.69
CA GLN A 90 6.45 -7.51 -4.16
C GLN A 90 6.83 -7.53 -5.65
N LEU A 91 6.37 -6.53 -6.42
CA LEU A 91 6.86 -6.35 -7.80
C LEU A 91 8.37 -6.08 -7.84
N SER A 92 9.00 -6.48 -8.94
CA SER A 92 10.36 -6.03 -9.26
C SER A 92 10.42 -4.49 -9.40
N ALA A 93 11.62 -3.93 -9.29
CA ALA A 93 11.81 -2.49 -9.51
C ALA A 93 11.44 -2.12 -10.96
N GLU A 94 11.81 -2.97 -11.91
CA GLU A 94 11.57 -2.83 -13.34
C GLU A 94 10.08 -2.84 -13.69
N ASP A 95 9.32 -3.79 -13.15
CA ASP A 95 7.88 -3.89 -13.40
C ASP A 95 7.12 -2.72 -12.77
N THR A 96 7.55 -2.29 -11.57
CA THR A 96 7.02 -1.09 -10.92
C THR A 96 7.25 0.13 -11.81
N ASP A 97 8.48 0.37 -12.25
CA ASP A 97 8.83 1.53 -13.09
C ASP A 97 8.13 1.48 -14.46
N ALA A 98 7.93 0.28 -15.03
CA ALA A 98 7.20 0.08 -16.27
C ALA A 98 5.72 0.48 -16.13
N ARG A 99 5.04 0.03 -15.07
CA ARG A 99 3.64 0.40 -14.78
C ARG A 99 3.49 1.90 -14.51
N LEU A 100 4.39 2.47 -13.71
CA LEU A 100 4.41 3.91 -13.42
C LEU A 100 4.63 4.74 -14.70
N THR A 101 5.47 4.28 -15.60
CA THR A 101 5.70 4.91 -16.91
C THR A 101 4.44 4.88 -17.78
N LYS A 102 3.78 3.73 -17.89
CA LYS A 102 2.50 3.59 -18.63
C LYS A 102 1.44 4.57 -18.12
N LEU A 103 1.26 4.65 -16.80
CA LEU A 103 0.31 5.58 -16.17
C LEU A 103 0.66 7.05 -16.44
N ARG A 104 1.93 7.41 -16.28
CA ARG A 104 2.41 8.77 -16.57
C ARG A 104 2.11 9.17 -18.00
N ASP A 105 2.38 8.27 -18.95
CA ASP A 105 2.22 8.55 -20.38
C ASP A 105 0.74 8.64 -20.76
N LYS A 106 -0.13 7.81 -20.15
CA LYS A 106 -1.59 7.96 -20.25
C LYS A 106 -2.06 9.35 -19.77
N ILE A 107 -1.65 9.78 -18.58
CA ILE A 107 -2.03 11.09 -18.03
C ILE A 107 -1.53 12.23 -18.92
N ARG A 108 -0.29 12.16 -19.41
CA ARG A 108 0.30 13.19 -20.28
C ARG A 108 -0.33 13.21 -21.69
N GLY A 109 -0.81 12.07 -22.17
CA GLY A 109 -1.49 11.92 -23.44
C GLY A 109 -2.84 12.65 -23.50
N ASP A 110 -3.50 12.82 -22.36
CA ASP A 110 -4.73 13.61 -22.26
C ASP A 110 -4.44 15.12 -22.36
N LYS A 111 -4.64 15.67 -23.56
CA LYS A 111 -4.41 17.09 -23.84
C LYS A 111 -5.40 18.04 -23.14
N LYS A 112 -6.56 17.54 -22.70
CA LYS A 112 -7.64 18.35 -22.12
C LYS A 112 -7.49 18.50 -20.60
N TYR A 113 -7.09 17.43 -19.92
CA TYR A 113 -7.04 17.36 -18.47
C TYR A 113 -5.65 17.09 -17.90
N GLY A 114 -4.74 16.49 -18.68
CA GLY A 114 -3.41 16.07 -18.20
C GLY A 114 -2.58 17.21 -17.58
N ARG A 115 -2.72 18.45 -18.07
CA ARG A 115 -2.04 19.64 -17.48
C ARG A 115 -2.54 20.02 -16.09
N SER A 116 -3.76 19.62 -15.73
CA SER A 116 -4.34 19.81 -14.39
C SER A 116 -3.99 18.66 -13.43
N ILE A 117 -3.34 17.59 -13.93
CA ILE A 117 -3.00 16.41 -13.14
C ILE A 117 -1.50 16.43 -12.83
N GLY A 118 -1.16 16.69 -11.58
CA GLY A 118 0.20 16.49 -11.08
C GLY A 118 0.48 15.00 -10.89
N PHE A 119 1.64 14.52 -11.35
CA PHE A 119 2.07 13.15 -11.15
C PHE A 119 3.31 13.12 -10.24
N ARG A 120 3.16 12.55 -9.05
CA ARG A 120 4.23 12.32 -8.08
C ARG A 120 4.38 10.82 -7.91
N TYR A 121 5.59 10.32 -8.10
CA TYR A 121 5.85 8.90 -7.98
C TYR A 121 7.16 8.62 -7.26
N HIS A 122 7.26 7.41 -6.71
CA HIS A 122 8.47 6.86 -6.13
C HIS A 122 8.99 5.76 -7.05
N ASP A 123 10.28 5.83 -7.39
CA ASP A 123 10.96 4.85 -8.25
C ASP A 123 10.93 3.45 -7.58
N GLY A 124 10.97 2.37 -8.37
CA GLY A 124 10.86 1.00 -7.87
C GLY A 124 12.05 0.56 -7.00
N LYS A 125 13.26 1.03 -7.31
CA LYS A 125 14.51 0.67 -6.61
C LYS A 125 14.49 0.94 -5.09
N PRO A 126 14.12 2.14 -4.62
CA PRO A 126 13.88 2.38 -3.19
C PRO A 126 12.92 1.38 -2.54
N GLY A 127 11.85 0.98 -3.25
CA GLY A 127 10.87 0.02 -2.77
C GLY A 127 11.46 -1.37 -2.49
N ILE A 128 12.45 -1.83 -3.28
CA ILE A 128 13.13 -3.11 -3.03
C ILE A 128 13.93 -3.08 -1.73
N VAL A 129 14.66 -1.98 -1.47
CA VAL A 129 15.39 -1.80 -0.20
C VAL A 129 14.42 -1.68 0.97
N GLU A 130 13.32 -0.95 0.79
CA GLU A 130 12.26 -0.87 1.80
C GLU A 130 11.65 -2.26 2.09
N GLY A 131 11.43 -3.08 1.06
CA GLY A 131 10.94 -4.45 1.19
C GLY A 131 11.90 -5.34 1.97
N LEU A 132 13.20 -5.27 1.65
CA LEU A 132 14.26 -5.98 2.36
C LEU A 132 14.31 -5.60 3.85
N LEU A 133 14.20 -4.30 4.15
CA LEU A 133 14.24 -3.80 5.53
C LEU A 133 12.95 -4.07 6.30
N SER A 134 11.79 -4.02 5.63
CA SER A 134 10.49 -4.22 6.26
C SER A 134 10.23 -5.69 6.60
N ARG A 135 10.73 -6.62 5.76
CA ARG A 135 10.50 -8.06 5.91
C ARG A 135 11.76 -8.85 6.26
N GLY A 136 12.84 -8.15 6.57
CA GLY A 136 14.13 -8.73 6.92
C GLY A 136 14.13 -9.38 8.29
N ASP A 137 15.04 -10.32 8.48
CA ASP A 137 15.37 -10.87 9.80
C ASP A 137 16.78 -10.45 10.26
N ARG A 138 17.29 -11.10 11.31
CA ARG A 138 18.62 -10.82 11.88
C ARG A 138 19.75 -10.85 10.84
N ARG A 139 19.63 -11.63 9.77
CA ARG A 139 20.61 -11.72 8.67
C ARG A 139 20.74 -10.39 7.92
N VAL A 140 19.65 -9.64 7.77
CA VAL A 140 19.66 -8.30 7.15
C VAL A 140 20.47 -7.30 7.97
N GLY A 141 20.68 -7.55 9.27
CA GLY A 141 21.61 -6.77 10.08
C GLY A 141 23.04 -6.74 9.54
N ALA A 142 23.51 -7.84 8.92
CA ALA A 142 24.82 -7.87 8.27
C ALA A 142 24.87 -6.97 7.02
N VAL A 143 23.76 -6.90 6.27
CA VAL A 143 23.61 -6.00 5.11
C VAL A 143 23.68 -4.54 5.56
N ILE A 144 22.89 -4.16 6.57
CA ILE A 144 22.84 -2.79 7.11
C ILE A 144 24.24 -2.36 7.56
N ARG A 145 24.93 -3.24 8.30
CA ARG A 145 26.31 -2.98 8.74
C ARG A 145 27.25 -2.78 7.56
N ALA A 146 27.20 -3.65 6.55
CA ALA A 146 28.04 -3.53 5.36
C ALA A 146 27.78 -2.23 4.59
N VAL A 147 26.51 -1.84 4.43
CA VAL A 147 26.11 -0.57 3.81
C VAL A 147 26.71 0.61 4.57
N TYR A 148 26.62 0.61 5.90
CA TYR A 148 27.21 1.64 6.73
C TYR A 148 28.74 1.70 6.63
N GLU A 149 29.42 0.55 6.68
CA GLU A 149 30.89 0.45 6.57
C GLU A 149 31.39 0.88 5.19
N ASP A 150 30.59 0.65 4.13
CA ASP A 150 30.87 1.13 2.78
C ASP A 150 30.63 2.65 2.63
N GLY A 151 29.99 3.29 3.62
CA GLY A 151 29.75 4.74 3.67
C GLY A 151 28.31 5.18 3.43
N GLY A 152 27.36 4.26 3.34
CA GLY A 152 25.92 4.56 3.28
C GLY A 152 25.44 5.26 4.55
N ARG A 153 24.98 6.49 4.39
CA ARG A 153 24.47 7.36 5.47
C ARG A 153 23.41 8.27 4.90
N PHE A 154 22.41 8.61 5.71
CA PHE A 154 21.30 9.49 5.31
C PHE A 154 20.50 8.97 4.10
N ASP A 155 20.36 7.65 3.96
CA ASP A 155 19.61 7.00 2.85
C ASP A 155 18.11 7.35 2.80
N GLY A 156 17.57 8.02 3.83
CA GLY A 156 16.21 8.57 3.80
C GLY A 156 16.05 9.79 2.89
N TRP A 157 17.16 10.40 2.46
CA TRP A 157 17.17 11.52 1.51
C TRP A 157 17.61 11.03 0.13
N ARG A 158 16.86 11.41 -0.91
CA ARG A 158 17.03 10.90 -2.28
C ARG A 158 18.44 11.14 -2.82
N GLU A 159 19.03 12.27 -2.48
CA GLU A 159 20.39 12.68 -2.89
C GLU A 159 21.51 11.83 -2.26
N HIS A 160 21.21 11.07 -1.22
CA HIS A 160 22.16 10.21 -0.51
C HIS A 160 21.92 8.72 -0.75
N PHE A 161 20.66 8.35 -1.05
CA PHE A 161 20.29 6.97 -1.32
C PHE A 161 21.07 6.36 -2.50
N SER A 162 21.65 5.17 -2.28
CA SER A 162 22.31 4.38 -3.33
C SER A 162 21.79 2.95 -3.37
N TYR A 163 20.93 2.65 -4.35
CA TYR A 163 20.43 1.29 -4.58
C TYR A 163 21.56 0.29 -4.83
N ASP A 164 22.52 0.67 -5.69
CA ASP A 164 23.60 -0.23 -6.10
C ASP A 164 24.49 -0.61 -4.90
N ARG A 165 24.69 0.32 -3.94
CA ARG A 165 25.37 0.04 -2.67
C ARG A 165 24.65 -1.04 -1.86
N TRP A 166 23.33 -0.90 -1.71
CA TRP A 166 22.51 -1.87 -0.98
C TRP A 166 22.57 -3.25 -1.62
N MET A 167 22.46 -3.32 -2.95
CA MET A 167 22.53 -4.60 -3.67
C MET A 167 23.91 -5.25 -3.56
N ALA A 168 24.99 -4.49 -3.75
CA ALA A 168 26.36 -5.00 -3.62
C ALA A 168 26.65 -5.50 -2.20
N CYS A 169 26.19 -4.79 -1.17
CA CYS A 169 26.34 -5.22 0.22
C CYS A 169 25.52 -6.48 0.52
N ALA A 170 24.30 -6.58 -0.02
CA ALA A 170 23.46 -7.75 0.13
C ALA A 170 24.06 -8.99 -0.57
N GLU A 171 24.52 -8.84 -1.81
CA GLU A 171 25.18 -9.90 -2.58
C GLU A 171 26.45 -10.41 -1.89
N LYS A 172 27.18 -9.54 -1.18
CA LYS A 172 28.36 -9.94 -0.40
C LYS A 172 28.02 -10.69 0.89
N THR A 173 26.85 -10.43 1.49
CA THR A 173 26.55 -10.86 2.88
C THR A 173 25.53 -11.98 2.97
N LEU A 174 24.46 -11.93 2.16
CA LEU A 174 23.34 -12.86 2.24
C LEU A 174 23.65 -14.29 1.75
N PRO A 175 24.50 -14.53 0.74
CA PRO A 175 24.79 -15.89 0.28
C PRO A 175 25.37 -16.83 1.35
N ALA A 176 26.08 -16.28 2.35
CA ALA A 176 26.58 -17.04 3.49
C ALA A 176 25.45 -17.68 4.34
N TYR A 177 24.21 -17.18 4.19
CA TYR A 177 23.01 -17.68 4.85
C TYR A 177 22.05 -18.41 3.89
N GLY A 178 22.45 -18.64 2.63
CA GLY A 178 21.63 -19.31 1.63
C GLY A 178 20.39 -18.53 1.19
N VAL A 179 20.40 -17.20 1.31
CA VAL A 179 19.32 -16.30 0.88
C VAL A 179 19.90 -15.14 0.07
N ASP A 180 19.03 -14.40 -0.60
CA ASP A 180 19.35 -13.19 -1.36
C ASP A 180 18.26 -12.12 -1.13
N VAL A 181 18.30 -11.01 -1.88
CA VAL A 181 17.31 -9.94 -1.75
C VAL A 181 15.92 -10.40 -2.18
N ASP A 182 15.83 -11.13 -3.29
CA ASP A 182 14.57 -11.63 -3.86
C ASP A 182 13.84 -12.60 -2.91
N TRP A 183 14.60 -13.36 -2.13
CA TRP A 183 14.07 -14.19 -1.05
C TRP A 183 13.28 -13.39 -0.01
N TYR A 184 13.66 -12.14 0.26
CA TYR A 184 12.93 -11.24 1.16
C TYR A 184 11.85 -10.43 0.44
N THR A 185 11.96 -10.19 -0.87
CA THR A 185 11.13 -9.20 -1.56
C THR A 185 10.10 -9.82 -2.51
N THR A 186 10.55 -10.43 -3.59
CA THR A 186 9.73 -10.75 -4.77
C THR A 186 9.15 -12.15 -4.74
N ARG A 187 9.66 -13.05 -3.88
CA ARG A 187 9.07 -14.38 -3.76
C ARG A 187 7.72 -14.38 -3.04
N GLU A 188 6.92 -15.36 -3.42
CA GLU A 188 5.72 -15.75 -2.69
C GLU A 188 6.09 -16.49 -1.39
N ARG A 189 5.20 -16.38 -0.39
CA ARG A 189 5.31 -17.05 0.92
C ARG A 189 4.07 -17.89 1.14
N THR A 190 4.23 -19.02 1.82
CA THR A 190 3.11 -19.91 2.17
C THR A 190 2.67 -19.69 3.61
N TYR A 191 1.50 -20.24 3.94
CA TYR A 191 0.94 -20.17 5.28
C TYR A 191 1.86 -20.78 6.35
N GLU A 192 2.45 -21.94 6.07
CA GLU A 192 3.28 -22.69 7.03
C GLU A 192 4.66 -22.07 7.26
N GLU A 193 4.99 -21.01 6.52
CA GLU A 193 6.27 -20.34 6.67
C GLU A 193 6.39 -19.66 8.03
N VAL A 194 7.54 -19.86 8.67
CA VAL A 194 7.93 -19.12 9.87
C VAL A 194 8.42 -17.74 9.44
N LEU A 195 7.63 -16.71 9.75
CA LEU A 195 7.94 -15.34 9.39
C LEU A 195 8.89 -14.71 10.43
N PRO A 196 9.79 -13.79 10.02
CA PRO A 196 10.73 -13.14 10.93
C PRO A 196 10.10 -12.48 12.16
N TRP A 197 8.85 -12.03 12.04
CA TRP A 197 8.09 -11.33 13.07
C TRP A 197 7.07 -12.21 13.79
N ASP A 198 6.99 -13.53 13.53
CA ASP A 198 6.05 -14.45 14.21
C ASP A 198 6.27 -14.51 15.73
N HIS A 199 7.44 -14.09 16.21
CA HIS A 199 7.75 -14.00 17.64
C HIS A 199 7.27 -12.70 18.30
N LEU A 200 6.66 -11.80 17.53
CA LEU A 200 6.09 -10.53 17.98
C LEU A 200 4.56 -10.64 17.94
N ASP A 201 3.92 -10.06 18.95
CA ASP A 201 2.46 -10.03 19.03
C ASP A 201 1.96 -8.61 18.75
N SER A 202 1.13 -8.47 17.71
CA SER A 202 0.45 -7.23 17.34
C SER A 202 -1.02 -7.21 17.77
N GLY A 203 -1.49 -8.25 18.48
CA GLY A 203 -2.88 -8.50 18.85
C GLY A 203 -3.75 -9.06 17.72
N LEU A 204 -3.15 -9.36 16.56
CA LEU A 204 -3.85 -9.96 15.40
C LEU A 204 -3.45 -11.43 15.28
N ASP A 205 -4.45 -12.29 15.14
CA ASP A 205 -4.21 -13.72 14.93
C ASP A 205 -3.65 -13.98 13.52
N LYS A 206 -2.66 -14.87 13.41
CA LYS A 206 -2.00 -15.22 12.14
C LYS A 206 -2.96 -15.94 11.18
N ASP A 207 -3.85 -16.77 11.71
CA ASP A 207 -4.84 -17.51 10.92
C ASP A 207 -5.88 -16.53 10.36
N TRP A 208 -6.34 -15.58 11.18
CA TRP A 208 -7.23 -14.52 10.72
C TRP A 208 -6.59 -13.69 9.59
N LEU A 209 -5.32 -13.30 9.74
CA LEU A 209 -4.60 -12.57 8.69
C LEU A 209 -4.50 -13.40 7.41
N TRP A 210 -4.30 -14.71 7.51
CA TRP A 210 -4.21 -15.60 6.35
C TRP A 210 -5.54 -15.76 5.65
N GLU A 211 -6.64 -15.89 6.41
CA GLU A 211 -7.99 -15.90 5.85
C GLU A 211 -8.30 -14.60 5.12
N ASP A 212 -8.00 -13.43 5.72
CA ASP A 212 -8.20 -12.13 5.05
C ASP A 212 -7.32 -11.98 3.80
N TRP A 213 -6.14 -12.61 3.77
CA TRP A 213 -5.32 -12.69 2.56
C TRP A 213 -5.99 -13.50 1.45
N GLN A 214 -6.56 -14.67 1.77
CA GLN A 214 -7.28 -15.49 0.80
C GLN A 214 -8.53 -14.77 0.28
N ASP A 215 -9.31 -14.15 1.17
CA ASP A 215 -10.48 -13.34 0.81
C ASP A 215 -10.10 -12.18 -0.13
N SER A 216 -8.95 -11.54 0.14
CA SER A 216 -8.41 -10.47 -0.72
C SER A 216 -8.11 -10.96 -2.15
N LEU A 217 -7.64 -12.19 -2.31
CA LEU A 217 -7.38 -12.81 -3.63
C LEU A 217 -8.67 -13.10 -4.41
N ASP A 218 -9.75 -13.42 -3.69
CA ASP A 218 -11.08 -13.70 -4.24
C ASP A 218 -11.98 -12.45 -4.36
N GLU A 219 -11.44 -11.28 -4.02
CA GLU A 219 -12.17 -10.00 -3.96
C GLU A 219 -13.37 -9.99 -2.99
N THR A 220 -13.32 -10.84 -1.97
CA THR A 220 -14.29 -10.88 -0.86
C THR A 220 -14.02 -9.72 0.07
N GLU A 221 -15.05 -8.92 0.36
CA GLU A 221 -14.93 -7.75 1.23
C GLU A 221 -15.21 -8.13 2.69
N VAL A 222 -14.36 -7.65 3.60
CA VAL A 222 -14.62 -7.72 5.04
C VAL A 222 -15.42 -6.50 5.47
N GLU A 223 -16.58 -6.74 6.08
CA GLU A 223 -17.45 -5.67 6.56
C GLU A 223 -16.86 -4.96 7.80
N ASP A 224 -17.43 -3.81 8.14
CA ASP A 224 -17.01 -3.05 9.31
C ASP A 224 -17.55 -3.69 10.61
N CYS A 225 -16.65 -4.38 11.35
CA CYS A 225 -16.93 -5.08 12.60
C CYS A 225 -17.49 -4.21 13.74
N ARG A 226 -17.57 -2.90 13.54
CA ARG A 226 -18.27 -1.96 14.43
C ARG A 226 -19.79 -2.08 14.34
N TRP A 227 -20.29 -2.51 13.18
CA TRP A 227 -21.72 -2.58 12.85
C TRP A 227 -22.19 -4.00 12.57
N THR A 228 -21.27 -4.93 12.39
CA THR A 228 -21.50 -6.34 12.08
C THR A 228 -20.96 -7.23 13.21
N PRO A 229 -21.31 -8.53 13.25
CA PRO A 229 -20.74 -9.46 14.22
C PRO A 229 -19.20 -9.48 14.17
N CYS A 230 -18.58 -9.81 15.31
CA CYS A 230 -17.12 -9.89 15.43
C CYS A 230 -16.52 -10.97 14.51
N PHE A 231 -15.43 -10.64 13.81
CA PHE A 231 -14.65 -11.58 12.98
C PHE A 231 -13.54 -12.32 13.75
N ASP A 232 -13.49 -12.13 15.06
CA ASP A 232 -12.55 -12.79 15.96
C ASP A 232 -11.06 -12.62 15.60
N CYS A 233 -10.68 -11.41 15.16
CA CYS A 233 -9.30 -11.10 14.76
C CYS A 233 -8.26 -11.11 15.90
N GLY A 234 -8.66 -11.42 17.13
CA GLY A 234 -7.80 -11.42 18.33
C GLY A 234 -7.75 -10.10 19.10
N VAL A 235 -7.92 -8.94 18.45
CA VAL A 235 -7.58 -7.63 19.06
C VAL A 235 -8.43 -7.27 20.28
N CYS A 236 -9.75 -7.15 20.13
CA CYS A 236 -10.59 -6.58 21.19
C CYS A 236 -10.57 -7.44 22.47
N PRO A 237 -10.76 -8.78 22.39
CA PRO A 237 -10.72 -9.64 23.57
C PRO A 237 -9.34 -9.71 24.23
N GLN A 238 -8.25 -9.83 23.46
CA GLN A 238 -6.90 -9.97 24.02
C GLN A 238 -6.41 -8.68 24.70
N MET A 239 -6.80 -7.53 24.16
CA MET A 239 -6.33 -6.22 24.64
C MET A 239 -7.25 -5.62 25.72
N ASP A 240 -8.30 -6.33 26.14
CA ASP A 240 -9.35 -5.82 27.04
C ASP A 240 -9.92 -4.48 26.54
N THR A 241 -10.17 -4.39 25.24
CA THR A 241 -10.70 -3.18 24.60
C THR A 241 -12.11 -3.38 24.11
N SER A 242 -12.90 -2.30 24.20
CA SER A 242 -14.26 -2.22 23.65
C SER A 242 -14.28 -1.28 22.46
N ILE A 243 -15.08 -1.60 21.44
CA ILE A 243 -15.34 -0.69 20.33
C ILE A 243 -15.99 0.59 20.87
N GLN A 244 -15.29 1.72 20.76
CA GLN A 244 -15.84 3.03 21.07
C GLN A 244 -16.16 3.78 19.77
N ILE A 245 -17.41 4.15 19.58
CA ILE A 245 -17.84 5.02 18.50
C ILE A 245 -18.54 6.21 19.16
N GLY A 246 -18.31 7.42 18.62
CA GLY A 246 -19.01 8.64 19.08
C GLY A 246 -20.53 8.50 19.03
N PRO A 247 -21.32 9.50 19.46
CA PRO A 247 -22.78 9.37 19.51
C PRO A 247 -23.35 9.15 18.11
N THR A 248 -23.56 7.88 17.75
CA THR A 248 -24.01 7.45 16.42
C THR A 248 -25.50 7.12 16.39
N GLY A 249 -26.16 7.11 17.56
CA GLY A 249 -27.56 6.68 17.69
C GLY A 249 -27.79 5.18 17.39
N LYS A 250 -26.72 4.41 17.16
CA LYS A 250 -26.76 2.98 16.85
C LYS A 250 -26.36 2.15 18.06
N LYS A 251 -26.97 0.97 18.23
CA LYS A 251 -26.64 0.01 19.29
C LYS A 251 -25.48 -0.86 18.82
N LEU A 252 -24.38 -0.87 19.58
CA LEU A 252 -23.24 -1.77 19.35
C LEU A 252 -23.67 -3.22 19.60
N LEU A 253 -23.17 -4.15 18.79
CA LEU A 253 -23.30 -5.57 19.06
C LEU A 253 -22.34 -5.95 20.20
N PRO A 254 -22.76 -6.80 21.15
CA PRO A 254 -21.86 -7.29 22.19
C PRO A 254 -20.72 -8.09 21.54
N LEU A 255 -19.48 -7.80 21.93
CA LEU A 255 -18.34 -8.66 21.60
C LEU A 255 -18.61 -10.02 22.23
N THR A 256 -18.84 -11.02 21.40
CA THR A 256 -19.03 -12.40 21.87
C THR A 256 -17.67 -13.07 21.80
N VAL A 257 -16.98 -13.14 22.93
CA VAL A 257 -15.73 -13.90 23.04
C VAL A 257 -16.12 -15.37 23.00
N VAL A 258 -15.69 -16.09 21.96
CA VAL A 258 -15.80 -17.55 21.95
C VAL A 258 -14.84 -18.06 23.03
N LYS A 259 -15.38 -18.74 24.04
CA LYS A 259 -14.61 -19.35 25.13
C LYS A 259 -14.12 -20.74 24.77
#